data_AF-A0A087TP74-F1
#
_entry.id   AF-A0A087TP74-F1
#
_cell.length_a   1.000
_cell.length_b   1.000
_cell.length_c   1.000
_cell.angle_alpha   90.00
_cell.angle_beta   90.00
_cell.angle_gamma   90.00
#
_symmetry.space_group_name_H-M   'P 1'
#
loop_
_entity.id
_entity.type
_entity.pdbx_description
1 polymer ?
#
loop_
_entity_poly.entity_id
_entity_poly.type
_entity_poly.pdbx_seq_one_letter_code
_entity_poly.pdbx_strand_id
1 'polypeptide(L)'
;MTLSLKCVSVKDRIDVLTRLKDSIQLYKCALTDNLTKLADREIDLLLRGIKSTHLEGLRSRIRSLFWQYAKQPSFNPEIQRLSKMKRLNGIQPHILCCAACKRFYILSANDIDESLENSVIEKHFAKCKKCLYLENEGWIRRDLEVYKRILKLLINEEEKK
;
A
#
# COMPACT_ATOMS: atom_id res chain seq x y z
N MET A 1 10.31 -9.73 12.53
CA MET A 1 8.89 -9.31 12.37
C MET A 1 8.18 -9.07 13.73
N THR A 2 8.91 -9.02 14.84
CA THR A 2 8.37 -8.94 16.22
C THR A 2 7.98 -7.54 16.66
N LEU A 3 8.56 -6.50 16.04
CA LEU A 3 8.30 -5.09 16.38
C LEU A 3 6.84 -4.64 16.14
N SER A 4 6.09 -5.36 15.29
CA SER A 4 4.70 -5.04 14.94
C SER A 4 3.66 -5.89 15.68
N LEU A 5 4.09 -6.81 16.54
CA LEU A 5 3.17 -7.64 17.33
C LEU A 5 2.55 -6.81 18.45
N LYS A 6 1.22 -6.84 18.55
CA LYS A 6 0.46 -6.08 19.55
C LYS A 6 0.45 -6.73 20.93
N CYS A 7 0.63 -8.05 21.00
CA CYS A 7 0.55 -8.84 22.24
C CYS A 7 1.91 -9.46 22.57
N VAL A 8 2.82 -8.65 23.12
CA VAL A 8 4.14 -9.08 23.56
C VAL A 8 4.28 -8.71 25.03
N SER A 9 4.82 -9.60 25.86
CA SER A 9 5.06 -9.29 27.26
C SER A 9 6.06 -8.12 27.39
N VAL A 10 6.03 -7.38 28.50
CA VAL A 10 6.94 -6.25 28.71
C VAL A 10 8.41 -6.70 28.62
N LYS A 11 8.73 -7.85 29.20
CA LYS A 11 10.07 -8.44 29.15
C LYS A 11 10.50 -8.77 27.72
N ASP A 12 9.66 -9.49 26.97
CA ASP A 12 9.96 -9.83 25.58
C ASP A 12 10.12 -8.58 24.71
N ARG A 13 9.34 -7.53 24.99
CA ARG A 13 9.44 -6.25 24.27
C ARG A 13 10.78 -5.56 24.53
N ILE A 14 11.21 -5.52 25.79
CA ILE A 14 12.52 -4.99 26.17
C ILE A 14 13.63 -5.80 25.49
N ASP A 15 13.56 -7.14 25.53
CA ASP A 15 14.55 -8.02 24.90
C ASP A 15 14.65 -7.77 23.39
N VAL A 16 13.52 -7.59 22.70
CA VAL A 16 13.48 -7.26 21.27
C VAL A 16 14.13 -5.90 20.99
N LEU A 17 13.85 -4.88 21.80
CA LEU A 17 14.43 -3.54 21.64
C LEU A 17 15.94 -3.53 21.92
N THR A 18 16.41 -4.30 22.91
CA THR A 18 17.82 -4.47 23.20
C THR A 18 18.55 -5.13 22.03
N ARG A 19 18.03 -6.26 21.51
CA ARG A 19 18.61 -6.92 20.31
C ARG A 19 18.62 -6.00 19.09
N LEU A 20 17.58 -5.19 18.93
CA LEU A 20 17.54 -4.20 17.86
C LEU A 20 18.70 -3.20 18.01
N LYS A 21 18.92 -2.68 19.22
CA LYS A 21 20.02 -1.76 19.52
C LYS A 21 21.39 -2.35 19.19
N ASP A 22 21.63 -3.59 19.61
CA ASP A 22 22.89 -4.28 19.35
C ASP A 22 23.13 -4.45 17.83
N SER A 23 22.07 -4.74 17.07
CA SER A 23 22.16 -4.92 15.61
C SER A 23 22.46 -3.64 14.83
N ILE A 24 22.10 -2.46 15.37
CA ILE A 24 22.27 -1.17 14.69
C ILE A 24 23.51 -0.39 15.18
N GLN A 25 24.13 -0.82 16.27
CA GLN A 25 25.26 -0.12 16.91
C GLN A 25 26.49 0.07 15.99
N LEU A 26 26.65 -0.81 15.00
CA LEU A 26 27.73 -0.77 14.03
C LEU A 26 27.65 0.45 13.08
N TYR A 27 26.46 1.01 12.89
CA TYR A 27 26.23 2.11 11.97
C TYR A 27 25.95 3.39 12.75
N LYS A 28 26.89 4.35 12.73
CA LYS A 28 26.72 5.66 13.39
C LYS A 28 26.21 6.69 12.39
N CYS A 29 24.90 6.79 12.23
CA CYS A 29 24.26 7.84 11.43
C CYS A 29 23.04 8.42 12.14
N ALA A 30 22.54 9.55 11.67
CA ALA A 30 21.39 10.22 12.30
C ALA A 30 20.14 9.32 12.40
N LEU A 31 19.96 8.38 11.46
CA LEU A 31 18.85 7.44 11.44
C LEU A 31 18.94 6.43 12.59
N THR A 32 20.10 5.79 12.76
CA THR A 32 20.33 4.78 13.80
C THR A 32 20.41 5.41 15.18
N ASP A 33 20.98 6.62 15.30
CA ASP A 33 20.99 7.37 16.57
C ASP A 33 19.56 7.73 17.02
N ASN A 34 18.72 8.22 16.10
CA ASN A 34 17.30 8.47 16.40
C ASN A 34 16.55 7.19 16.77
N LEU A 35 16.82 6.07 16.08
CA LEU A 35 16.19 4.79 16.39
C LEU A 35 16.60 4.27 17.78
N THR A 36 17.89 4.37 18.14
CA THR A 36 18.42 4.02 19.46
C THR A 36 17.79 4.86 20.56
N LYS A 37 17.75 6.20 20.39
CA LYS A 37 17.13 7.11 21.36
C LYS A 37 15.66 6.80 21.61
N LEU A 38 14.90 6.47 20.56
CA LEU A 38 13.48 6.10 20.72
C LEU A 38 13.33 4.72 21.38
N ALA A 39 14.20 3.76 21.07
CA ALA A 39 14.19 2.45 21.70
C ALA A 39 14.52 2.54 23.20
N ASP A 40 15.56 3.27 23.58
CA ASP A 40 15.93 3.50 24.99
C ASP A 40 14.80 4.22 25.74
N ARG A 41 14.12 5.18 25.09
CA ARG A 41 12.94 5.84 25.66
C ARG A 41 11.76 4.88 25.86
N GLU A 42 11.50 3.97 24.94
CA GLU A 42 10.43 2.98 25.12
C GLU A 42 10.76 2.03 26.28
N ILE A 43 12.03 1.59 26.39
CA ILE A 43 12.50 0.74 27.49
C ILE A 43 12.33 1.45 28.84
N ASP A 44 12.78 2.70 28.97
CA ASP A 44 12.64 3.49 30.21
C ASP A 44 11.16 3.63 30.64
N LEU A 45 10.26 3.94 29.70
CA LEU A 45 8.83 4.04 29.99
C LEU A 45 8.20 2.69 30.37
N LEU A 46 8.66 1.58 29.77
CA LEU A 46 8.22 0.23 30.13
C LEU A 46 8.70 -0.18 31.52
N LEU A 47 9.95 0.12 31.87
CA LEU A 47 10.52 -0.14 33.20
C LEU A 47 9.81 0.67 34.29
N ARG A 48 9.30 1.85 33.96
CA ARG A 48 8.45 2.69 34.84
C ARG A 48 6.99 2.23 34.94
N GLY A 49 6.59 1.17 34.23
CA GLY A 49 5.24 0.62 34.30
C GLY A 49 4.17 1.41 33.54
N ILE A 50 4.55 2.24 32.55
CA ILE A 50 3.57 2.97 31.74
C ILE A 50 2.71 2.00 30.91
N LYS A 51 1.39 2.22 30.88
CA LYS A 51 0.47 1.37 30.13
C LYS A 51 0.80 1.38 28.64
N SER A 52 0.74 0.19 28.04
CA SER A 52 1.04 -0.03 26.62
C SER A 52 0.23 0.87 25.66
N THR A 53 -0.99 1.26 26.03
CA THR A 53 -1.86 2.13 25.24
C THR A 53 -1.27 3.52 25.02
N HIS A 54 -0.53 4.06 25.99
CA HIS A 54 0.12 5.37 25.86
C HIS A 54 1.41 5.33 25.02
N LEU A 55 1.91 4.13 24.70
CA LEU A 55 3.13 3.94 23.92
C LEU A 55 2.87 3.70 22.43
N GLU A 56 1.62 3.68 21.98
CA GLU A 56 1.28 3.38 20.57
C GLU A 56 1.96 4.33 19.57
N GLY A 57 1.95 5.63 19.85
CA GLY A 57 2.62 6.63 19.01
C GLY A 57 4.13 6.41 18.95
N LEU A 58 4.76 6.13 20.09
CA LEU A 58 6.20 5.85 20.18
C LEU A 58 6.55 4.58 19.41
N ARG A 59 5.77 3.50 19.59
CA ARG A 59 5.92 2.24 18.86
C ARG A 59 5.75 2.41 17.35
N SER A 60 4.77 3.21 16.93
CA SER A 60 4.56 3.52 15.51
C SER A 60 5.75 4.26 14.91
N ARG A 61 6.33 5.22 15.64
CA ARG A 61 7.55 5.92 15.22
C ARG A 61 8.74 4.99 15.12
N ILE A 62 9.00 4.16 16.14
CA ILE A 62 10.08 3.16 16.13
C ILE A 62 9.92 2.20 14.95
N ARG A 63 8.70 1.69 14.73
CA ARG A 63 8.40 0.80 13.59
C ARG A 63 8.66 1.47 12.25
N SER A 64 8.25 2.72 12.09
CA SER A 64 8.43 3.46 10.84
C SER A 64 9.92 3.73 10.56
N LEU A 65 10.68 4.16 11.57
CA LEU A 65 12.13 4.36 11.46
C LEU A 65 12.88 3.05 11.18
N PHE A 66 12.49 1.96 11.85
CA PHE A 66 13.05 0.64 11.57
C PHE A 66 12.82 0.22 10.10
N TRP A 67 11.63 0.49 9.56
CA TRP A 67 11.36 0.22 8.14
C TRP A 67 12.20 1.08 7.19
N GLN A 68 12.47 2.34 7.54
CA GLN A 68 13.38 3.18 6.76
C GLN A 68 14.81 2.60 6.78
N TYR A 69 15.29 2.22 7.97
CA TYR A 69 16.58 1.55 8.13
C TYR A 69 16.68 0.27 7.29
N ALA A 70 15.70 -0.64 7.42
CA ALA A 70 15.69 -1.92 6.74
C ALA A 70 15.57 -1.80 5.21
N LYS A 71 15.02 -0.70 4.70
CA LYS A 71 14.90 -0.40 3.27
C LYS A 71 16.16 0.24 2.68
N GLN A 72 17.11 0.69 3.49
CA GLN A 72 18.28 1.38 2.97
C GLN A 72 19.30 0.37 2.44
N PRO A 73 19.71 0.47 1.16
CA PRO A 73 20.66 -0.47 0.57
C PRO A 73 22.02 -0.51 1.26
N SER A 74 22.41 0.59 1.92
CA SER A 74 23.63 0.69 2.72
C SER A 74 23.65 -0.24 3.94
N PHE A 75 22.47 -0.58 4.46
CA PHE A 75 22.31 -1.45 5.65
C PHE A 75 21.82 -2.85 5.27
N ASN A 76 21.12 -2.98 4.15
CA ASN A 76 20.64 -4.26 3.63
C ASN A 76 20.96 -4.40 2.13
N PRO A 77 22.09 -5.04 1.76
CA PRO A 77 22.52 -5.17 0.38
C PRO A 77 21.53 -5.97 -0.49
N GLU A 78 20.72 -6.85 0.10
CA GLU A 78 19.67 -7.58 -0.63
C GLU A 78 18.56 -6.67 -1.15
N ILE A 79 18.31 -5.52 -0.49
CA ILE A 79 17.39 -4.50 -0.99
C ILE A 79 17.92 -3.87 -2.28
N GLN A 80 19.23 -3.81 -2.48
CA GLN A 80 19.81 -3.29 -3.71
C GLN A 80 19.42 -4.15 -4.92
N ARG A 81 19.40 -5.48 -4.76
CA ARG A 81 18.97 -6.42 -5.82
C ARG A 81 17.49 -6.24 -6.15
N LEU A 82 16.64 -6.14 -5.13
CA LEU A 82 15.19 -5.92 -5.29
C LEU A 82 14.87 -4.53 -5.87
N SER A 83 15.62 -3.50 -5.51
CA SER A 83 15.46 -2.14 -6.03
C SER A 83 15.85 -2.05 -7.51
N LYS A 84 16.92 -2.73 -7.91
CA LYS A 84 17.33 -2.83 -9.33
C LYS A 84 16.26 -3.52 -10.18
N MET A 85 15.61 -4.58 -9.67
CA MET A 85 14.49 -5.23 -10.35
C MET A 85 13.28 -4.30 -10.54
N LYS A 86 13.01 -3.40 -9.58
CA LYS A 86 11.90 -2.43 -9.68
C LYS A 86 12.14 -1.32 -10.71
N ARG A 87 13.41 -0.94 -10.96
CA ARG A 87 13.74 0.15 -11.90
C ARG A 87 13.77 -0.28 -13.36
N LEU A 88 14.05 -1.55 -13.66
CA LEU A 88 14.13 -2.04 -15.04
C LEU A 88 12.80 -1.88 -15.82
N ASN A 89 11.66 -1.78 -15.14
CA ASN A 89 10.36 -1.70 -15.79
C ASN A 89 9.68 -0.32 -15.70
N GLY A 90 10.31 0.69 -15.07
CA GLY A 90 9.86 2.09 -15.03
C GLY A 90 8.49 2.39 -14.41
N ILE A 91 7.68 1.36 -14.20
CA ILE A 91 6.25 1.43 -13.92
C ILE A 91 6.05 0.80 -12.56
N GLN A 92 5.60 1.60 -11.58
CA GLN A 92 5.10 1.04 -10.35
C GLN A 92 3.74 0.41 -10.64
N PRO A 93 3.61 -0.92 -10.57
CA PRO A 93 2.31 -1.52 -10.81
C PRO A 93 1.32 -1.09 -9.72
N HIS A 94 0.13 -0.67 -10.12
CA HIS A 94 -0.94 -0.37 -9.19
C HIS A 94 -1.58 -1.68 -8.73
N ILE A 95 -1.61 -1.92 -7.42
CA ILE A 95 -2.30 -3.08 -6.85
C ILE A 95 -3.73 -2.67 -6.50
N LEU A 96 -4.70 -3.30 -7.15
CA LEU A 96 -6.13 -3.00 -7.01
C LEU A 96 -6.88 -4.22 -6.46
N CYS A 97 -7.96 -3.98 -5.72
CA CYS A 97 -8.87 -5.03 -5.26
C CYS A 97 -10.13 -5.03 -6.14
N CYS A 98 -10.44 -6.17 -6.75
CA CYS A 98 -11.61 -6.30 -7.61
C CYS A 98 -12.91 -6.15 -6.81
N ALA A 99 -13.81 -5.26 -7.25
CA ALA A 99 -15.11 -5.06 -6.60
C ALA A 99 -15.98 -6.33 -6.56
N ALA A 100 -15.96 -7.15 -7.63
CA ALA A 100 -16.76 -8.37 -7.75
C ALA A 100 -16.18 -9.56 -6.97
N CYS A 101 -14.99 -10.06 -7.33
CA CYS A 101 -14.42 -11.27 -6.71
C CYS A 101 -13.57 -11.03 -5.45
N LYS A 102 -13.37 -9.78 -5.03
CA LYS A 102 -12.53 -9.38 -3.87
C LYS A 102 -11.08 -9.88 -3.92
N ARG A 103 -10.60 -10.28 -5.10
CA ARG A 103 -9.19 -10.66 -5.31
C ARG A 103 -8.37 -9.44 -5.72
N PHE A 104 -7.13 -9.43 -5.24
CA PHE A 104 -6.15 -8.43 -5.66
C PHE A 104 -5.59 -8.76 -7.04
N TYR A 105 -5.36 -7.74 -7.85
CA TYR A 105 -4.72 -7.86 -9.16
C TYR A 105 -3.80 -6.67 -9.41
N ILE A 106 -2.88 -6.87 -10.36
CA ILE A 106 -1.83 -5.93 -10.70
C ILE A 106 -2.24 -5.26 -12.01
N LEU A 107 -2.29 -3.93 -12.01
CA LEU A 107 -2.48 -3.13 -13.21
C LEU A 107 -1.12 -2.59 -13.69
N SER A 108 -0.75 -2.92 -14.92
CA SER A 108 0.41 -2.34 -15.59
C SER A 108 0.05 -0.95 -16.09
N ALA A 109 0.98 0.02 -16.07
CA ALA A 109 0.72 1.36 -16.59
C ALA A 109 0.36 1.38 -18.07
N ASN A 110 0.76 0.37 -18.84
CA ASN A 110 0.38 0.25 -20.26
C ASN A 110 -1.12 -0.10 -20.45
N ASP A 111 -1.81 -0.55 -19.40
CA ASP A 111 -3.24 -0.89 -19.43
C ASP A 111 -4.13 0.26 -18.90
N ILE A 112 -3.54 1.43 -18.62
CA ILE A 112 -4.26 2.60 -18.10
C ILE A 112 -4.66 3.50 -19.27
N ASP A 113 -5.92 3.40 -19.72
CA ASP A 113 -6.55 4.46 -20.53
C ASP A 113 -6.95 5.64 -19.60
N GLU A 114 -7.05 6.84 -20.17
CA GLU A 114 -7.43 8.09 -19.46
C GLU A 114 -8.76 7.95 -18.68
N SER A 115 -9.68 7.11 -19.16
CA SER A 115 -10.95 6.78 -18.47
C SER A 115 -10.75 5.87 -17.24
N LEU A 116 -9.76 4.99 -17.28
CA LEU A 116 -9.41 4.07 -16.20
C LEU A 116 -8.62 4.79 -15.12
N GLU A 117 -7.83 5.79 -15.49
CA GLU A 117 -7.04 6.62 -14.58
C GLU A 117 -7.94 7.35 -13.57
N ASN A 118 -9.01 8.01 -14.05
CA ASN A 118 -10.01 8.65 -13.19
C ASN A 118 -10.74 7.63 -12.29
N SER A 119 -11.11 6.47 -12.83
CA SER A 119 -11.78 5.40 -12.07
C SER A 119 -10.87 4.77 -10.99
N VAL A 120 -9.56 4.68 -11.26
CA VAL A 120 -8.55 4.16 -10.33
C VAL A 120 -8.25 5.16 -9.21
N ILE A 121 -8.16 6.45 -9.54
CA ILE A 121 -7.95 7.54 -8.57
C ILE A 121 -9.14 7.67 -7.63
N GLU A 122 -10.37 7.58 -8.16
CA GLU A 122 -11.60 7.73 -7.39
C GLU A 122 -12.10 6.42 -6.75
N LYS A 123 -11.39 5.30 -6.93
CA LYS A 123 -11.75 3.94 -6.47
C LYS A 123 -13.14 3.47 -6.92
N HIS A 124 -13.67 4.05 -7.99
CA HIS A 124 -14.94 3.63 -8.54
C HIS A 124 -14.77 2.29 -9.30
N PHE A 125 -15.36 1.24 -8.75
CA PHE A 125 -15.78 0.01 -9.45
C PHE A 125 -14.76 -0.72 -10.35
N ALA A 126 -13.46 -0.72 -10.03
CA ALA A 126 -12.49 -1.47 -10.82
C ALA A 126 -12.67 -3.00 -10.68
N LYS A 127 -13.14 -3.68 -11.73
CA LYS A 127 -13.23 -5.15 -11.82
C LYS A 127 -11.95 -5.71 -12.46
N CYS A 128 -11.50 -6.90 -12.04
CA CYS A 128 -10.38 -7.56 -12.70
C CYS A 128 -10.78 -8.06 -14.10
N LYS A 129 -9.80 -8.27 -15.00
CA LYS A 129 -10.04 -8.74 -16.38
C LYS A 129 -10.94 -9.97 -16.44
N LYS A 130 -10.80 -10.91 -15.50
CA LYS A 130 -11.65 -12.11 -15.40
C LYS A 130 -13.11 -11.77 -15.10
N CYS A 131 -13.38 -10.90 -14.12
CA CYS A 131 -14.73 -10.51 -13.79
C CYS A 131 -15.38 -9.67 -14.89
N LEU A 132 -14.59 -8.80 -15.54
CA LEU A 132 -15.05 -8.03 -16.69
C LEU A 132 -15.40 -8.94 -17.88
N TYR A 133 -14.57 -9.95 -18.16
CA TYR A 133 -14.83 -10.93 -19.21
C TYR A 133 -16.14 -11.70 -18.96
N LEU A 134 -16.35 -12.21 -17.74
CA LEU A 134 -17.57 -12.91 -17.36
C LEU A 134 -18.82 -12.03 -17.47
N GLU A 135 -18.70 -10.75 -17.11
CA GLU A 135 -19.78 -9.78 -17.28
C GLU A 135 -20.09 -9.55 -18.78
N ASN A 136 -19.05 -9.40 -19.59
CA ASN A 136 -19.18 -9.24 -21.04
C ASN A 136 -19.74 -10.48 -21.76
N GLU A 137 -19.53 -11.69 -21.21
CA GLU A 137 -20.15 -12.92 -21.70
C GLU A 137 -21.61 -13.05 -21.25
N GLY A 138 -21.91 -12.63 -20.02
CA GLY A 138 -23.25 -12.71 -19.43
C GLY A 138 -24.23 -11.66 -19.97
N TRP A 139 -23.75 -10.61 -20.63
CA TRP A 139 -24.60 -9.59 -21.24
C TRP A 139 -25.09 -10.02 -22.62
N ILE A 140 -26.42 -10.12 -22.74
CA ILE A 140 -27.10 -10.14 -24.05
C ILE A 140 -26.86 -8.76 -24.68
N ARG A 141 -25.97 -8.70 -25.67
CA ARG A 141 -25.75 -7.48 -26.44
C ARG A 141 -27.00 -7.20 -27.27
N ARG A 142 -27.86 -6.31 -26.77
CA ARG A 142 -28.96 -5.75 -27.55
C ARG A 142 -28.40 -4.62 -28.39
N ASP A 143 -28.76 -4.60 -29.67
CA ASP A 143 -28.39 -3.48 -30.54
C ASP A 143 -29.17 -2.23 -30.09
N LEU A 144 -28.45 -1.27 -29.51
CA LEU A 144 -29.00 0.00 -29.06
C LEU A 144 -28.88 1.10 -30.10
N GLU A 145 -28.30 0.84 -31.28
CA GLU A 145 -28.15 1.85 -32.33
C GLU A 145 -29.51 2.33 -32.85
N VAL A 146 -30.54 1.47 -32.81
CA VAL A 146 -31.92 1.87 -33.14
C VAL A 146 -32.42 2.95 -32.19
N TYR A 147 -32.30 2.74 -30.88
CA TYR A 147 -32.73 3.71 -29.87
C TYR A 147 -31.91 5.00 -29.93
N LYS A 148 -30.60 4.89 -30.16
CA LYS A 148 -29.71 6.04 -30.33
C LYS A 148 -30.09 6.88 -31.55
N ARG A 149 -30.49 6.24 -32.65
CA ARG A 149 -30.97 6.95 -33.85
C ARG A 149 -32.28 7.68 -33.56
N ILE A 150 -33.23 7.03 -32.88
CA ILE A 150 -34.49 7.66 -32.46
C ILE A 150 -34.23 8.86 -31.54
N LEU A 151 -33.37 8.71 -30.53
CA LEU A 151 -33.01 9.81 -29.61
C LEU A 151 -32.40 11.01 -30.34
N LYS A 152 -31.48 10.77 -31.29
CA LYS A 152 -30.90 11.86 -32.10
C LYS A 152 -31.94 12.58 -32.95
N LEU A 153 -32.92 11.85 -33.48
CA LEU A 153 -34.01 12.46 -34.24
C LEU A 153 -34.89 13.34 -33.35
N LEU A 154 -35.26 12.85 -32.15
CA LEU A 154 -36.05 13.62 -31.18
C LEU A 154 -35.33 14.89 -30.73
N ILE A 155 -34.05 14.80 -30.40
CA ILE A 155 -33.22 15.96 -30.02
C ILE A 155 -33.21 17.00 -31.16
N ASN A 156 -32.98 16.56 -32.39
CA ASN A 156 -32.97 17.45 -33.55
C ASN A 156 -34.36 18.07 -33.84
N GLU A 157 -35.46 17.42 -33.47
CA GLU A 157 -36.81 17.97 -33.59
C GLU A 157 -37.10 19.01 -32.50
N GLU A 158 -36.65 18.76 -31.27
CA GLU A 158 -36.77 19.70 -30.16
C GLU A 158 -35.92 20.97 -30.38
N GLU A 159 -34.70 20.83 -30.91
CA GLU A 159 -33.82 21.96 -31.23
C GLU A 159 -34.33 22.86 -32.38
N LYS A 160 -35.29 22.36 -33.17
CA LYS A 160 -35.91 23.10 -34.28
C LYS A 160 -37.19 23.83 -33.88
N LYS A 161 -37.70 23.63 -32.66
CA LYS A 161 -38.81 24.38 -32.08
C LYS A 161 -38.31 25.60 -31.34
#